data_AF-A0A4S8M632-F1
#
_entry.id   AF-A0A4S8M632-F1
#
_cell.length_a   1.000
_cell.length_b   1.000
_cell.length_c   1.000
_cell.angle_alpha   90.00
_cell.angle_beta   90.00
_cell.angle_gamma   90.00
#
_symmetry.space_group_name_H-M   'P 1'
#
loop_
_entity.id
_entity.type
_entity.pdbx_description
1 polymer ?
#
loop_
_entity_poly.entity_id
_entity_poly.type
_entity_poly.pdbx_seq_one_letter_code
_entity_poly.pdbx_strand_id
1 'polypeptide(L)'
;RELASTDSQIRDARALLADLQTQRCALVTVLDLVNNLHAPVRRLPVEILTIIFYLCVSSGRSREKAGIFDAVRIASVCASWRSTALADARLW
;
A
#
# COMPACT_ATOMS: atom_id res chain seq x y z
N ARG A 1 -42.23 -23.86 13.10
CA ARG A 1 -42.21 -23.78 11.61
C ARG A 1 -41.64 -22.44 11.14
N GLU A 2 -42.04 -21.33 11.76
CA GLU A 2 -41.50 -19.97 11.47
C GLU A 2 -40.01 -19.81 11.81
N LEU A 3 -39.55 -20.32 12.96
CA LEU A 3 -38.13 -20.23 13.34
C LEU A 3 -37.19 -20.80 12.26
N ALA A 4 -37.52 -21.99 11.72
CA ALA A 4 -36.75 -22.62 10.65
C ALA A 4 -36.77 -21.83 9.34
N SER A 5 -37.87 -21.13 9.05
CA SER A 5 -37.98 -20.22 7.91
C SER A 5 -37.08 -19.00 8.09
N THR A 6 -37.11 -18.38 9.26
CA THR A 6 -36.26 -17.24 9.62
C THR A 6 -34.79 -17.63 9.58
N ASP A 7 -34.42 -18.80 10.11
CA ASP A 7 -33.05 -19.31 10.05
C ASP A 7 -32.59 -19.54 8.61
N SER A 8 -33.47 -20.02 7.73
CA SER A 8 -33.14 -20.15 6.30
C SER A 8 -32.88 -18.79 5.66
N GLN A 9 -33.74 -17.81 5.89
CA GLN A 9 -33.55 -16.45 5.37
C GLN A 9 -32.26 -15.81 5.88
N ILE A 10 -31.89 -16.04 7.14
CA ILE A 10 -30.61 -15.59 7.70
C ILE A 10 -29.42 -16.24 6.97
N ARG A 11 -29.48 -17.55 6.71
CA ARG A 11 -28.42 -18.24 5.96
C ARG A 11 -28.29 -17.69 4.55
N ASP A 12 -29.40 -17.50 3.85
CA ASP A 12 -29.41 -17.03 2.47
C ASP A 12 -28.87 -15.59 2.39
N ALA A 13 -29.29 -14.72 3.31
CA ALA A 13 -28.78 -13.35 3.41
C ALA A 13 -27.27 -13.31 3.71
N ARG A 14 -26.77 -14.20 4.57
CA ARG A 14 -25.33 -14.30 4.87
C ARG A 14 -24.53 -14.77 3.66
N ALA A 15 -25.05 -15.74 2.90
CA ALA A 15 -24.40 -16.22 1.68
C ALA A 15 -24.31 -15.09 0.64
N LEU A 16 -25.40 -14.36 0.44
CA LEU A 16 -25.42 -13.19 -0.46
C LEU A 16 -24.44 -12.10 0.00
N LEU A 17 -24.37 -11.82 1.30
CA LEU A 17 -23.43 -10.85 1.84
C LEU A 17 -21.97 -11.25 1.57
N ALA A 18 -21.64 -12.53 1.77
CA ALA A 18 -20.29 -13.05 1.53
C ALA A 18 -19.89 -12.95 0.04
N ASP A 19 -20.84 -13.25 -0.86
CA ASP A 19 -20.62 -13.10 -2.30
C ASP A 19 -20.37 -11.64 -2.69
N LEU A 20 -21.22 -10.71 -2.25
CA LEU A 20 -21.06 -9.28 -2.50
C LEU A 20 -19.75 -8.71 -1.91
N GLN A 21 -19.33 -9.19 -0.73
CA GLN A 21 -18.04 -8.82 -0.15
C GLN A 21 -16.86 -9.29 -1.01
N THR A 22 -16.95 -10.51 -1.55
CA THR A 22 -15.94 -11.06 -2.46
C THR A 22 -15.84 -10.22 -3.74
N GLN A 23 -16.98 -9.90 -4.34
CA GLN A 23 -17.04 -9.03 -5.52
C GLN A 23 -16.48 -7.63 -5.23
N ARG A 24 -16.82 -7.03 -4.08
CA ARG A 24 -16.26 -5.76 -3.65
C ARG A 24 -14.73 -5.82 -3.53
N CYS A 25 -14.19 -6.86 -2.88
CA CYS A 25 -12.73 -7.02 -2.73
C CYS A 25 -12.03 -7.13 -4.10
N ALA A 26 -12.61 -7.87 -5.04
CA ALA A 26 -12.08 -7.95 -6.39
C ALA A 26 -12.05 -6.58 -7.09
N LEU A 27 -13.15 -5.82 -7.01
CA LEU A 27 -13.23 -4.47 -7.61
C LEU A 27 -12.25 -3.48 -6.95
N VAL A 28 -12.12 -3.51 -5.63
CA VAL A 28 -11.15 -2.67 -4.89
C VAL A 28 -9.73 -3.00 -5.34
N THR A 29 -9.40 -4.29 -5.50
CA THR A 29 -8.07 -4.72 -5.98
C THR A 29 -7.76 -4.15 -7.36
N VAL A 30 -8.75 -4.12 -8.27
CA VAL A 30 -8.60 -3.53 -9.61
C VAL A 30 -8.42 -2.01 -9.53
N LEU A 31 -9.23 -1.33 -8.71
CA LEU A 31 -9.12 0.12 -8.52
C LEU A 31 -7.75 0.49 -7.93
N ASP A 32 -7.29 -0.27 -6.93
CA ASP A 32 -5.98 -0.05 -6.33
C ASP A 32 -4.88 -0.22 -7.36
N LEU A 33 -4.95 -1.19 -8.26
CA LEU A 33 -3.98 -1.35 -9.34
C LEU A 33 -3.98 -0.13 -10.29
N VAL A 34 -5.15 0.34 -10.72
CA VAL A 34 -5.28 1.50 -11.62
C VAL A 34 -4.80 2.78 -10.95
N ASN A 35 -5.22 3.04 -9.71
CA ASN A 35 -4.81 4.20 -8.92
C ASN A 35 -3.30 4.18 -8.68
N ASN A 36 -2.75 3.00 -8.40
CA ASN A 36 -1.33 2.79 -8.28
C ASN A 36 -0.57 3.17 -9.57
N LEU A 37 -1.05 2.75 -10.74
CA LEU A 37 -0.44 3.11 -12.03
C LEU A 37 -0.47 4.61 -12.29
N HIS A 38 -1.55 5.29 -11.89
CA HIS A 38 -1.71 6.74 -12.05
C HIS A 38 -1.14 7.56 -10.89
N ALA A 39 -0.59 6.90 -9.86
CA ALA A 39 -0.08 7.57 -8.69
C ALA A 39 1.01 8.58 -9.10
N PRO A 40 0.90 9.86 -8.69
CA PRO A 40 1.86 10.91 -9.07
C PRO A 40 3.31 10.51 -8.82
N VAL A 41 3.56 9.73 -7.76
CA VAL A 41 4.91 9.29 -7.40
C VAL A 41 5.57 8.34 -8.39
N ARG A 42 4.80 7.63 -9.23
CA ARG A 42 5.35 6.82 -10.33
C ARG A 42 5.69 7.63 -11.57
N ARG A 43 5.17 8.87 -11.66
CA ARG A 43 5.43 9.80 -12.76
C ARG A 43 6.61 10.71 -12.48
N LEU A 44 7.15 10.68 -11.26
CA LEU A 44 8.34 11.44 -10.90
C LEU A 44 9.56 10.83 -11.59
N PRO A 45 10.44 11.65 -12.19
CA PRO A 45 11.77 11.21 -12.58
C PRO A 45 12.51 10.62 -11.37
N VAL A 46 13.37 9.64 -11.64
CA VAL A 46 14.11 8.93 -10.59
C VAL A 46 14.97 9.90 -9.76
N GLU A 47 15.50 10.95 -10.38
CA GLU A 47 16.32 11.98 -9.74
C GLU A 47 15.52 12.75 -8.69
N ILE A 48 14.28 13.11 -9.01
CA ILE A 48 13.38 13.80 -8.09
C ILE A 48 12.99 12.88 -6.93
N LEU A 49 12.69 11.61 -7.24
CA LEU A 49 12.36 10.62 -6.22
C LEU A 49 13.53 10.40 -5.24
N THR A 50 14.77 10.32 -5.75
CA THR A 50 15.99 10.22 -4.95
C THR A 50 16.21 11.44 -4.06
N ILE A 51 15.96 12.66 -4.57
CA ILE A 51 16.04 13.89 -3.77
C ILE A 51 15.02 13.85 -2.62
N ILE A 52 13.79 13.44 -2.90
CA ILE A 52 12.75 13.30 -1.88
C ILE A 52 13.19 12.29 -0.80
N PHE A 53 13.71 11.13 -1.20
CA PHE A 53 14.20 10.12 -0.25
C PHE A 53 15.30 10.67 0.64
N TYR A 54 16.28 11.36 0.04
CA TYR A 54 17.38 11.98 0.78
C TYR A 54 16.86 13.00 1.79
N LEU A 55 15.91 13.85 1.40
CA LEU A 55 15.30 14.83 2.31
C LEU A 55 14.52 14.14 3.44
N CYS A 56 13.79 13.07 3.16
CA CYS A 56 13.07 12.31 4.19
C CYS A 56 14.02 11.69 5.23
N VAL A 57 15.11 11.07 4.78
CA VAL A 57 16.14 10.49 5.66
C VAL A 57 16.90 11.59 6.42
N SER A 58 17.25 12.68 5.74
CA SER A 58 18.07 13.77 6.32
C SER A 58 17.29 14.73 7.22
N SER A 59 15.96 14.81 7.06
CA SER A 59 15.07 15.62 7.90
C SER A 59 14.64 14.91 9.20
N GLY A 60 15.01 13.63 9.34
CA GLY A 60 14.65 12.75 10.45
C GLY A 60 15.30 13.12 11.78
N ARG A 61 14.44 13.42 12.76
CA ARG A 61 14.66 13.88 14.14
C ARG A 61 15.48 12.97 15.07
N SER A 62 16.29 12.05 14.57
CA SER A 62 17.11 11.19 15.43
C SER A 62 18.58 11.27 15.02
N ARG A 63 19.18 12.31 15.58
CA ARG A 63 20.62 12.55 15.68
C ARG A 63 21.39 11.39 16.32
N GLU A 64 20.67 10.41 16.88
CA GLU A 64 21.26 9.32 17.65
C GLU A 64 21.14 7.96 16.94
N LYS A 65 20.12 7.68 16.10
CA LYS A 65 19.98 6.39 15.34
C LYS A 65 19.14 6.41 14.02
N ALA A 66 18.70 7.53 13.41
CA ALA A 66 17.51 7.52 12.51
C ALA A 66 17.64 7.24 11.00
N GLY A 67 18.80 7.37 10.34
CA GLY A 67 18.80 7.33 8.86
C GLY A 67 18.39 5.97 8.27
N ILE A 68 18.92 4.88 8.84
CA ILE A 68 18.78 3.53 8.31
C ILE A 68 17.33 3.04 8.38
N PHE A 69 16.60 3.30 9.47
CA PHE A 69 15.20 2.87 9.58
C PHE A 69 14.30 3.60 8.58
N ASP A 70 14.60 4.87 8.29
CA ASP A 70 13.85 5.66 7.33
C ASP A 70 14.14 5.19 5.90
N ALA A 71 15.40 4.88 5.57
CA ALA A 71 15.77 4.29 4.28
C ALA A 71 15.17 2.89 4.08
N VAL A 72 15.17 2.03 5.12
CA VAL A 72 14.52 0.71 5.08
C VAL A 72 13.01 0.86 4.87
N ARG A 73 12.36 1.83 5.54
CA ARG A 73 10.94 2.13 5.33
C ARG A 73 10.64 2.58 3.91
N ILE A 74 11.47 3.45 3.34
CA ILE A 74 11.35 3.86 1.94
C ILE A 74 11.49 2.67 1.00
N ALA A 75 12.50 1.81 1.23
CA ALA A 75 12.76 0.63 0.40
C ALA A 75 11.70 -0.48 0.55
N SER A 76 10.83 -0.44 1.57
CA SER A 76 9.76 -1.42 1.75
C SER A 76 8.47 -1.10 0.98
N VAL A 77 8.30 0.15 0.50
CA VAL A 77 7.06 0.62 -0.14
C VAL A 77 6.70 -0.16 -1.40
N CYS A 78 7.61 -0.24 -2.38
CA CYS A 78 7.40 -1.01 -3.61
C CYS A 78 8.72 -1.37 -4.29
N ALA A 79 8.67 -2.23 -5.32
CA ALA A 79 9.87 -2.67 -6.04
C ALA A 79 10.63 -1.50 -6.71
N SER A 80 9.92 -0.53 -7.30
CA SER A 80 10.54 0.65 -7.92
C SER A 80 11.29 1.50 -6.89
N TRP A 81 10.63 1.83 -5.76
CA TRP A 81 11.25 2.59 -4.68
C TRP A 81 12.45 1.87 -4.07
N ARG A 82 12.36 0.55 -3.91
CA ARG A 82 13.47 -0.28 -3.43
C ARG A 82 14.68 -0.18 -4.36
N SER A 83 14.46 -0.32 -5.67
CA SER A 83 15.54 -0.20 -6.66
C SER A 83 16.19 1.18 -6.62
N THR A 84 15.39 2.24 -6.54
CA THR A 84 15.90 3.62 -6.45
C THR A 84 16.66 3.87 -5.14
N ALA A 85 16.14 3.41 -4.00
CA ALA A 85 16.76 3.61 -2.70
C ALA A 85 18.06 2.81 -2.52
N LEU A 86 18.15 1.59 -3.07
CA LEU A 86 19.37 0.79 -3.04
C LEU A 86 20.44 1.31 -4.01
N ALA A 87 20.05 2.05 -5.05
CA ALA A 87 20.97 2.67 -6.00
C ALA A 87 21.67 3.93 -5.42
N ASP A 88 21.14 4.53 -4.35
CA ASP A 88 21.73 5.69 -3.71
C ASP A 88 22.36 5.33 -2.35
N ALA A 89 23.69 5.21 -2.34
CA ALA A 89 24.45 4.90 -1.14
C ALA A 89 24.32 5.95 -0.02
N ARG A 90 23.86 7.18 -0.32
CA ARG A 90 23.71 8.26 0.68
C ARG A 90 22.53 8.05 1.63
N LEU A 91 21.65 7.08 1.34
CA LEU A 91 20.48 6.77 2.19
C LEU A 91 20.80 5.79 3.33
N TRP A 92 21.94 5.08 3.27
CA TRP A 92 22.31 4.02 4.20
C TRP A 92 23.43 4.47 5.14
#